data_AF-A0A2V7CBJ5-F1
#
_entry.id   AF-A0A2V7CBJ5-F1
#
_cell.length_a   1.000
_cell.length_b   1.000
_cell.length_c   1.000
_cell.angle_alpha   90.00
_cell.angle_beta   90.00
_cell.angle_gamma   90.00
#
_symmetry.space_group_name_H-M   'P 1'
#
loop_
_entity.id
_entity.type
_entity.pdbx_description
1 polymer ?
#
loop_
_entity_poly.entity_id
_entity_poly.type
_entity_poly.pdbx_seq_one_letter_code
_entity_poly.pdbx_strand_id
1 'polypeptide(L)'
;MNVLTADVLTLARATAALDRLGDEIAELSAHLEAATARLLDLIREFDARQGWSNGFTSCAHWLSWRVGLDPGAAREKVRVARALGTLPRLARALARGQLSYAKVRALTRVATPETEERLLGVGR
;
A
#
# COMPACT_ATOMS: atom_id res chain seq x y z
N MET A 1 -1.81 47.93 15.30
CA MET A 1 -1.74 46.46 15.27
C MET A 1 -1.07 46.03 16.57
N ASN A 2 -1.79 45.41 17.52
CA ASN A 2 -1.29 45.08 18.86
C ASN A 2 -0.68 43.66 18.88
N VAL A 3 0.23 43.39 19.82
CA VAL A 3 0.95 42.13 20.04
C VAL A 3 0.00 40.92 20.09
N LEU A 4 -1.15 41.05 20.76
CA LEU A 4 -2.18 40.00 20.81
C LEU A 4 -2.72 39.60 19.42
N THR A 5 -2.78 40.54 18.48
CA THR A 5 -3.20 40.25 17.09
C THR A 5 -2.09 39.57 16.30
N ALA A 6 -0.82 39.90 16.57
CA ALA A 6 0.33 39.29 15.91
C ALA A 6 0.53 37.82 16.35
N ASP A 7 0.32 37.51 17.64
CA ASP A 7 0.43 36.16 18.17
C ASP A 7 -0.65 35.23 17.62
N VAL A 8 -1.90 35.72 17.53
CA VAL A 8 -3.02 34.96 16.92
C VAL A 8 -2.76 34.67 15.44
N LEU A 9 -2.26 35.64 14.67
CA LEU A 9 -1.90 35.44 13.26
C LEU A 9 -0.73 34.46 13.08
N THR A 10 0.23 34.44 14.01
CA THR A 10 1.37 33.53 13.99
C THR A 10 0.93 32.10 14.26
N LEU A 11 0.10 31.88 15.27
CA LEU A 11 -0.48 30.57 15.57
C LEU A 11 -1.32 30.04 14.41
N ALA A 12 -2.18 30.86 13.83
CA ALA A 12 -3.03 30.47 12.69
C ALA A 12 -2.19 30.05 11.47
N ARG A 13 -1.09 30.76 11.18
CA ARG A 13 -0.15 30.39 10.11
C ARG A 13 0.58 29.09 10.40
N ALA A 14 0.96 28.86 11.66
CA ALA A 14 1.60 27.62 12.08
C ALA A 14 0.64 26.42 11.93
N THR A 15 -0.63 26.57 12.34
CA THR A 15 -1.68 25.56 12.11
C THR A 15 -1.85 25.28 10.63
N ALA A 16 -2.01 26.31 9.79
CA ALA A 16 -2.15 26.13 8.34
C ALA A 16 -0.89 25.52 7.68
N ALA A 17 0.30 25.71 8.26
CA ALA A 17 1.52 25.05 7.79
C ALA A 17 1.54 23.56 8.16
N LEU A 18 1.08 23.19 9.36
CA LEU A 18 0.96 21.80 9.79
C LEU A 18 -0.12 21.06 9.00
N ASP A 19 -1.25 21.69 8.70
CA ASP A 19 -2.31 21.10 7.88
C ASP A 19 -1.79 20.77 6.47
N ARG A 20 -1.08 21.72 5.85
CA ARG A 20 -0.44 21.49 4.53
C ARG A 20 0.59 20.37 4.56
N LEU A 21 1.40 20.28 5.62
CA LEU A 21 2.34 19.17 5.79
C LEU A 21 1.60 17.83 5.93
N GLY A 22 0.48 17.82 6.66
CA GLY A 22 -0.40 16.65 6.77
C GLY A 22 -0.96 16.21 5.42
N ASP A 23 -1.42 17.17 4.61
CA ASP A 23 -1.92 16.93 3.25
C ASP A 23 -0.82 16.36 2.35
N GLU A 24 0.40 16.90 2.41
CA GLU A 24 1.56 16.41 1.65
C GLU A 24 1.94 14.96 2.04
N ILE A 25 1.92 14.64 3.34
CA ILE A 25 2.15 13.27 3.84
C ILE A 25 1.06 12.33 3.30
N ALA A 26 -0.20 12.75 3.35
CA ALA A 26 -1.33 11.93 2.89
C ALA A 26 -1.27 11.68 1.37
N GLU A 27 -0.95 12.71 0.59
CA GLU A 27 -0.79 12.61 -0.86
C GLU A 27 0.38 11.69 -1.24
N LEU A 28 1.55 11.90 -0.63
CA LEU A 28 2.72 11.04 -0.87
C LEU A 28 2.42 9.59 -0.47
N SER A 29 1.73 9.38 0.65
CA SER A 29 1.32 8.04 1.08
C SER A 29 0.44 7.37 0.02
N ALA A 30 -0.56 8.06 -0.52
CA ALA A 30 -1.41 7.52 -1.58
C ALA A 30 -0.61 7.13 -2.84
N HIS A 31 0.39 7.93 -3.22
CA HIS A 31 1.29 7.60 -4.33
C HIS A 31 2.14 6.36 -4.05
N LEU A 32 2.66 6.20 -2.84
CA LEU A 32 3.40 5.00 -2.42
C LEU A 32 2.51 3.74 -2.45
N GLU A 33 1.25 3.87 -2.09
CA GLU A 33 0.28 2.77 -2.16
C GLU A 33 -0.06 2.39 -3.60
N ALA A 34 -0.22 3.37 -4.50
CA ALA A 34 -0.40 3.13 -5.92
C ALA A 34 0.81 2.41 -6.54
N ALA A 35 2.03 2.86 -6.21
CA ALA A 35 3.28 2.20 -6.61
C ALA A 35 3.38 0.78 -6.05
N THR A 36 2.95 0.56 -4.80
CA THR A 36 2.89 -0.76 -4.18
C THR A 36 1.91 -1.69 -4.89
N ALA A 37 0.74 -1.19 -5.29
CA ALA A 37 -0.21 -1.95 -6.11
C ALA A 37 0.44 -2.42 -7.42
N ARG A 38 1.13 -1.52 -8.13
CA ARG A 38 1.84 -1.85 -9.37
C ARG A 38 2.93 -2.89 -9.14
N LEU A 39 3.71 -2.77 -8.07
CA LEU A 39 4.71 -3.77 -7.68
C LEU A 39 4.08 -5.15 -7.46
N LEU A 40 2.94 -5.22 -6.75
CA LEU A 40 2.25 -6.48 -6.49
C LEU A 40 1.73 -7.14 -7.76
N ASP A 41 1.24 -6.36 -8.74
CA ASP A 41 0.86 -6.90 -10.05
C ASP A 41 2.06 -7.52 -10.78
N LEU A 42 3.21 -6.84 -10.78
CA LEU A 42 4.44 -7.35 -11.38
C LEU A 42 4.93 -8.61 -10.67
N ILE A 43 4.89 -8.63 -9.34
CA ILE A 43 5.24 -9.82 -8.53
C ILE A 43 4.33 -10.99 -8.90
N ARG A 44 3.01 -10.77 -9.00
CA ARG A 44 2.05 -11.82 -9.36
C ARG A 44 2.34 -12.38 -10.75
N GLU A 45 2.58 -11.51 -11.73
CA GLU A 45 2.89 -11.92 -13.10
C GLU A 45 4.21 -12.70 -13.18
N PHE A 46 5.25 -12.20 -12.52
CA PHE A 46 6.56 -12.85 -12.47
C PHE A 46 6.51 -14.21 -11.76
N ASP A 47 5.77 -14.30 -10.65
CA ASP A 47 5.55 -15.53 -9.90
C ASP A 47 4.76 -16.57 -10.71
N ALA A 48 3.68 -16.15 -11.39
CA ALA A 48 2.86 -17.01 -12.23
C ALA A 48 3.63 -17.59 -13.43
N ARG A 49 4.58 -16.82 -13.98
CA ARG A 49 5.47 -17.25 -15.06
C ARG A 49 6.70 -18.02 -14.57
N GLN A 50 6.82 -18.25 -13.25
CA GLN A 50 7.98 -18.85 -12.62
C GLN A 50 9.30 -18.16 -13.00
N GLY A 51 9.31 -16.83 -13.21
CA GLY A 51 10.52 -16.13 -13.67
C GLY A 51 11.71 -16.21 -12.68
N TRP A 52 11.46 -16.65 -11.46
CA TRP A 52 12.44 -16.92 -10.41
C TRP A 52 13.12 -18.29 -10.53
N SER A 53 12.66 -19.19 -11.39
CA SER A 53 13.12 -20.60 -11.44
C SER A 53 14.52 -20.77 -12.05
N ASN A 54 15.23 -19.69 -12.36
CA ASN A 54 16.60 -19.66 -12.87
C ASN A 54 17.66 -19.81 -11.75
N GLY A 55 17.39 -20.63 -10.74
CA GLY A 55 18.31 -20.90 -9.62
C GLY A 55 17.76 -20.54 -8.23
N PHE A 56 16.55 -19.98 -8.13
CA PHE A 56 15.89 -19.72 -6.85
C PHE A 56 14.78 -20.75 -6.58
N THR A 57 14.54 -21.04 -5.31
CA THR A 57 13.55 -22.03 -4.86
C THR A 57 12.12 -21.47 -4.78
N SER A 58 11.94 -20.14 -4.84
CA SER A 58 10.62 -19.48 -4.87
C SER A 58 10.73 -18.03 -5.31
N CYS A 59 9.60 -17.42 -5.70
CA CYS A 59 9.53 -15.99 -5.96
C CYS A 59 9.93 -15.15 -4.74
N ALA A 60 9.56 -15.57 -3.53
CA ALA A 60 9.95 -14.88 -2.30
C ALA A 60 11.46 -14.93 -2.08
N HIS A 61 12.10 -16.07 -2.35
CA HIS A 61 13.56 -16.19 -2.28
C HIS A 61 14.26 -15.27 -3.29
N TRP A 62 13.75 -15.22 -4.53
CA TRP A 62 14.25 -14.28 -5.54
C TRP A 62 14.07 -12.82 -5.12
N LEU A 63 12.92 -12.44 -4.54
CA LEU A 63 12.68 -11.08 -4.05
C LEU A 63 13.62 -10.70 -2.91
N SER A 64 13.89 -11.62 -1.99
CA SER A 64 14.86 -11.38 -0.93
C SER A 64 16.27 -11.12 -1.47
N TRP A 65 16.70 -11.90 -2.46
CA TRP A 65 18.03 -11.74 -3.06
C TRP A 65 18.11 -10.51 -3.99
N ARG A 66 17.14 -10.31 -4.88
CA ARG A 66 17.22 -9.28 -5.94
C ARG A 66 16.75 -7.91 -5.47
N VAL A 67 15.75 -7.85 -4.59
CA VAL A 67 15.09 -6.63 -4.14
C VAL A 67 15.49 -6.26 -2.71
N GLY A 68 16.17 -7.15 -1.98
CA GLY A 68 16.64 -6.88 -0.62
C GLY A 68 15.55 -6.93 0.44
N LEU A 69 14.42 -7.58 0.15
CA LEU A 69 13.34 -7.75 1.13
C LEU A 69 13.72 -8.80 2.18
N ASP A 70 13.42 -8.51 3.45
CA ASP A 70 13.42 -9.54 4.49
C ASP A 70 12.58 -10.76 4.05
N PRO A 71 13.02 -12.01 4.33
CA PRO A 71 12.30 -13.20 3.90
C PRO A 71 10.83 -13.26 4.32
N GLY A 72 10.47 -12.71 5.48
CA GLY A 72 9.07 -12.60 5.93
C GLY A 72 8.28 -11.63 5.05
N ALA A 73 8.83 -10.44 4.82
CA ALA A 73 8.22 -9.41 3.96
C ALA A 73 8.06 -9.90 2.51
N ALA A 74 9.06 -10.61 1.98
CA ALA A 74 9.01 -11.16 0.62
C ALA A 74 7.87 -12.18 0.46
N ARG A 75 7.75 -13.14 1.38
CA ARG A 75 6.65 -14.13 1.37
C ARG A 75 5.29 -13.45 1.48
N GLU A 76 5.20 -12.43 2.32
CA GLU A 76 3.98 -11.68 2.50
C GLU A 76 3.56 -10.93 1.23
N LYS A 77 4.49 -10.26 0.56
CA LYS A 77 4.22 -9.58 -0.73
C LYS A 77 3.75 -10.57 -1.78
N VAL A 78 4.38 -11.74 -1.91
CA VAL A 78 3.94 -12.79 -2.84
C VAL A 78 2.53 -13.30 -2.50
N ARG A 79 2.23 -13.55 -1.21
CA ARG A 79 0.88 -13.96 -0.79
C ARG A 79 -0.17 -12.91 -1.15
N VAL A 80 0.08 -11.64 -0.81
CA VAL A 80 -0.86 -10.55 -1.11
C VAL A 80 -1.04 -10.40 -2.63
N ALA A 81 0.05 -10.42 -3.39
CA ALA A 81 0.03 -10.35 -4.85
C ALA A 81 -0.85 -11.44 -5.46
N ARG A 82 -0.70 -12.69 -5.02
CA ARG A 82 -1.55 -13.81 -5.46
C ARG A 82 -3.02 -13.60 -5.10
N ALA A 83 -3.31 -13.23 -3.86
CA ALA A 83 -4.69 -13.01 -3.39
C ALA A 83 -5.40 -11.88 -4.16
N LEU A 84 -4.70 -10.80 -4.47
CA LEU A 84 -5.27 -9.69 -5.27
C LEU A 84 -5.63 -10.10 -6.70
N GLY A 85 -5.08 -11.20 -7.21
CA GLY A 85 -5.47 -11.76 -8.52
C GLY A 85 -6.93 -12.21 -8.58
N THR A 86 -7.56 -12.52 -7.44
CA THR A 86 -8.98 -12.90 -7.34
C THR A 86 -9.83 -11.86 -6.61
N LEU A 87 -9.22 -10.75 -6.18
CA LEU A 87 -9.83 -9.68 -5.39
C LEU A 87 -9.63 -8.32 -6.10
N PRO A 88 -10.31 -8.09 -7.24
CA PRO A 88 -10.08 -6.92 -8.07
C PRO A 88 -10.54 -5.60 -7.46
N ARG A 89 -11.53 -5.59 -6.55
CA ARG A 89 -12.00 -4.36 -5.89
C ARG A 89 -10.99 -3.88 -4.86
N LEU A 90 -10.40 -4.79 -4.08
CA LEU A 90 -9.30 -4.49 -3.16
C LEU A 90 -8.04 -4.04 -3.92
N ALA A 91 -7.71 -4.71 -5.02
CA ALA A 91 -6.58 -4.32 -5.88
C ALA A 91 -6.75 -2.88 -6.40
N ARG A 92 -7.93 -2.54 -6.92
CA ARG A 92 -8.25 -1.18 -7.39
C ARG A 92 -8.26 -0.15 -6.26
N ALA A 93 -8.69 -0.52 -5.05
CA ALA A 93 -8.67 0.38 -3.91
C ALA A 93 -7.24 0.72 -3.49
N LEU A 94 -6.34 -0.26 -3.49
CA LEU A 94 -4.90 -0.03 -3.28
C LEU A 94 -4.30 0.85 -4.37
N ALA A 95 -4.59 0.54 -5.64
CA ALA A 95 -4.06 1.29 -6.78
C ALA A 95 -4.49 2.76 -6.81
N ARG A 96 -5.62 3.09 -6.16
CA ARG A 96 -6.10 4.48 -6.00
C ARG A 96 -5.68 5.12 -4.67
N GLY A 97 -4.85 4.47 -3.87
CA GLY A 97 -4.47 4.95 -2.53
C GLY A 97 -5.63 5.01 -1.52
N GLN A 98 -6.78 4.38 -1.82
CA GLN A 98 -7.96 4.38 -0.95
C GLN A 98 -7.83 3.40 0.21
N LEU A 99 -6.96 2.40 0.07
CA LEU A 99 -6.57 1.49 1.13
C LEU A 99 -5.05 1.42 1.17
N SER A 100 -4.49 1.38 2.38
CA SER A 100 -3.06 1.09 2.55
C SER A 100 -2.75 -0.37 2.31
N TYR A 101 -1.50 -0.68 1.93
CA TYR A 101 -1.00 -2.04 1.83
C TYR A 101 -1.21 -2.81 3.13
N ALA A 102 -1.07 -2.16 4.29
CA ALA A 102 -1.32 -2.77 5.58
C ALA A 102 -2.76 -3.28 5.74
N LYS A 103 -3.75 -2.46 5.36
CA LYS A 103 -5.18 -2.84 5.37
C LYS A 103 -5.44 -3.97 4.37
N VAL A 104 -4.99 -3.83 3.12
CA VAL A 104 -5.16 -4.86 2.07
C VAL A 104 -4.54 -6.18 2.48
N ARG A 105 -3.33 -6.15 3.04
CA ARG A 105 -2.64 -7.31 3.55
C ARG A 105 -3.43 -8.06 4.61
N ALA A 106 -4.11 -7.34 5.52
CA ALA A 106 -4.97 -7.93 6.53
C ALA A 106 -6.24 -8.51 5.90
N LEU A 107 -6.93 -7.74 5.05
CA LEU A 107 -8.17 -8.14 4.40
C LEU A 107 -8.00 -9.38 3.52
N THR A 108 -6.92 -9.46 2.76
CA THR A 108 -6.59 -10.61 1.90
C THR A 108 -6.33 -11.92 2.66
N ARG A 109 -6.34 -11.92 4.01
CA ARG A 109 -6.31 -13.17 4.79
C ARG A 109 -7.68 -13.83 4.91
N VAL A 110 -8.76 -13.07 4.74
CA VAL A 110 -10.15 -13.51 5.00
C VAL A 110 -11.08 -13.23 3.82
N ALA A 111 -10.68 -12.35 2.90
CA ALA A 111 -11.50 -11.97 1.76
C ALA A 111 -11.58 -13.08 0.72
N THR A 112 -12.78 -13.30 0.23
CA THR A 112 -13.13 -14.12 -0.93
C THR A 112 -13.82 -13.24 -1.97
N PRO A 113 -13.93 -13.65 -3.24
CA PRO A 113 -14.65 -12.88 -4.25
C PRO A 113 -16.07 -12.48 -3.82
N GLU A 114 -16.77 -13.36 -3.08
CA GLU A 114 -18.14 -13.16 -2.61
C GLU A 114 -18.22 -12.17 -1.44
N THR A 115 -17.17 -12.09 -0.62
CA THR A 115 -17.13 -11.23 0.57
C THR A 115 -16.36 -9.93 0.35
N GLU A 116 -15.70 -9.78 -0.80
CA GLU A 116 -14.80 -8.68 -1.13
C GLU A 116 -15.47 -7.31 -0.97
N GLU A 117 -16.67 -7.14 -1.52
CA GLU A 117 -17.39 -5.86 -1.49
C GLU A 117 -17.70 -5.42 -0.06
N ARG A 118 -18.18 -6.34 0.78
CA ARG A 118 -18.46 -6.06 2.20
C ARG A 118 -17.19 -5.71 2.95
N LEU A 119 -16.12 -6.45 2.73
CA LEU A 119 -14.83 -6.24 3.41
C LEU A 119 -14.12 -4.95 2.95
N LEU A 120 -14.29 -4.56 1.68
CA LEU A 120 -13.84 -3.27 1.18
C LEU A 120 -14.51 -2.10 1.93
N GLY A 121 -15.80 -2.22 2.24
CA GLY A 121 -16.53 -1.22 3.04
C GLY A 121 -16.00 -1.07 4.45
N VAL A 122 -15.56 -2.16 5.09
CA VAL A 122 -14.93 -2.12 6.43
C VAL A 122 -13.51 -1.54 6.38
N GLY A 123 -12.82 -1.73 5.25
CA GLY A 123 -11.44 -1.32 5.09
C GLY A 123 -11.25 0.18 4.85
N ARG A 124 -12.20 0.85 4.20
CA ARG A 124 -12.10 2.30 3.89
C ARG A 124 -12.25 3.09 5.18
#